data_AF-A0A2W6CBT5-F1
#
_entry.id   AF-A0A2W6CBT5-F1
#
_cell.length_a   1.000
_cell.length_b   1.000
_cell.length_c   1.000
_cell.angle_alpha   90.00
_cell.angle_beta   90.00
_cell.angle_gamma   90.00
#
_symmetry.space_group_name_H-M   'P 1'
#
loop_
_entity.id
_entity.type
_entity.pdbx_description
1 polymer ?
#
loop_
_entity_poly.entity_id
_entity_poly.type
_entity_poly.pdbx_seq_one_letter_code
_entity_poly.pdbx_strand_id
1 'polypeptide(L)'
;MTTTAARAPQQDRSRATRARLLEAAITCLAELGWTASTVAVVAERAGVSRGAVQHHFPTRESLFTAALEHVSQVRANEMKRELAELPRGASPDTAAVVTLVMSLFTGPLFRAALALWVAAAAEPQLREQMIPLEARVGREIHRVVVELLGVDEREPGVRETVQATLDLARGLGLANLLTDDGPRRARITDQWARILDQALR
;
A
#
# COMPACT_ATOMS: atom_id res chain seq x y z
N MET A 1 4.60 9.56 -43.95
CA MET A 1 5.52 10.33 -43.08
C MET A 1 4.79 11.62 -42.74
N THR A 2 4.43 12.01 -41.51
CA THR A 2 4.75 11.52 -40.17
C THR A 2 3.70 12.10 -39.20
N THR A 3 2.74 11.29 -38.73
CA THR A 3 1.74 11.70 -37.71
C THR A 3 2.19 11.19 -36.34
N THR A 4 3.25 11.78 -35.80
CA THR A 4 3.84 11.32 -34.52
C THR A 4 3.71 12.38 -33.41
N ALA A 5 3.57 13.67 -33.75
CA ALA A 5 3.58 14.75 -32.76
C ALA A 5 2.23 14.98 -32.02
N ALA A 6 1.08 14.67 -32.62
CA ALA A 6 -0.24 14.93 -32.00
C ALA A 6 -0.69 13.82 -31.02
N ARG A 7 -0.13 12.61 -31.14
CA ARG A 7 -0.54 11.43 -30.34
C ARG A 7 0.11 11.42 -28.95
N ALA A 8 1.32 11.97 -28.82
CA ALA A 8 2.04 12.07 -27.54
C ALA A 8 1.34 13.03 -26.53
N PRO A 9 0.94 14.27 -26.89
CA PRO A 9 0.23 15.18 -25.98
C PRO A 9 -1.10 14.62 -25.46
N GLN A 10 -1.81 13.84 -26.29
CA GLN A 10 -3.08 13.22 -25.88
C GLN A 10 -2.87 12.06 -24.91
N GLN A 11 -1.84 11.23 -25.13
CA GLN A 11 -1.47 10.16 -24.21
C GLN A 11 -0.97 10.69 -22.87
N ASP A 12 -0.19 11.77 -22.86
CA ASP A 12 0.32 12.38 -21.63
C ASP A 12 -0.81 12.97 -20.77
N ARG A 13 -1.76 13.68 -21.39
CA ARG A 13 -2.96 14.17 -20.68
C ARG A 13 -3.83 13.05 -20.13
N SER A 14 -3.98 11.97 -20.90
CA SER A 14 -4.73 10.78 -20.47
C SER A 14 -4.07 10.11 -19.26
N ARG A 15 -2.74 9.96 -19.27
CA ARG A 15 -1.97 9.44 -18.13
C ARG A 15 -2.06 10.33 -16.90
N ALA A 16 -1.91 11.65 -17.06
CA ALA A 16 -2.03 12.61 -15.96
C ALA A 16 -3.44 12.60 -15.36
N THR A 17 -4.48 12.48 -16.19
CA THR A 17 -5.87 12.36 -15.73
C THR A 17 -6.08 11.06 -14.95
N ARG A 18 -5.54 9.94 -15.46
CA ARG A 18 -5.60 8.66 -14.75
C ARG A 18 -4.91 8.73 -13.39
N ALA A 19 -3.73 9.34 -13.29
CA ALA A 19 -3.01 9.49 -12.01
C ALA A 19 -3.84 10.29 -10.98
N ARG A 20 -4.37 11.46 -11.38
CA ARG A 20 -5.26 12.27 -10.52
C ARG A 20 -6.48 11.51 -10.02
N LEU A 21 -7.08 10.68 -10.87
CA LEU A 21 -8.21 9.83 -10.49
C LEU A 21 -7.86 8.82 -9.41
N LEU A 22 -6.69 8.20 -9.50
CA LEU A 22 -6.23 7.18 -8.55
C LEU A 22 -5.87 7.81 -7.20
N GLU A 23 -5.19 8.95 -7.22
CA GLU A 23 -4.87 9.72 -6.01
C GLU A 23 -6.14 10.21 -5.29
N ALA A 24 -7.09 10.77 -6.06
CA ALA A 24 -8.38 11.19 -5.53
C ALA A 24 -9.17 10.01 -4.95
N ALA A 25 -9.18 8.86 -5.63
CA ALA A 25 -9.85 7.65 -5.16
C ALA A 25 -9.28 7.16 -3.81
N ILE A 26 -7.96 7.10 -3.65
CA ILE A 26 -7.34 6.69 -2.38
C ILE A 26 -7.65 7.71 -1.27
N THR A 27 -7.61 8.99 -1.58
CA THR A 27 -7.94 10.04 -0.61
C THR A 27 -9.40 9.93 -0.16
N CYS A 28 -10.33 9.69 -1.09
CA CYS A 28 -11.74 9.42 -0.76
C CYS A 28 -11.88 8.19 0.14
N LEU A 29 -11.23 7.07 -0.17
CA LEU A 29 -11.29 5.87 0.68
C LEU A 29 -10.74 6.13 2.08
N ALA A 30 -9.61 6.83 2.19
CA ALA A 30 -8.96 7.11 3.45
C ALA A 30 -9.79 8.02 4.37
N GLU A 31 -10.51 8.97 3.80
CA GLU A 31 -11.28 9.98 4.56
C GLU A 31 -12.75 9.60 4.75
N LEU A 32 -13.38 9.01 3.73
CA LEU A 32 -14.83 8.80 3.66
C LEU A 32 -15.21 7.31 3.79
N GLY A 33 -14.23 6.40 3.71
CA GLY A 33 -14.46 4.96 3.67
C GLY A 33 -15.06 4.48 2.35
N TRP A 34 -15.36 3.18 2.27
CA TRP A 34 -15.90 2.56 1.05
C TRP A 34 -17.22 3.20 0.62
N THR A 35 -18.26 3.13 1.47
CA THR A 35 -19.64 3.48 1.12
C THR A 35 -19.79 4.88 0.54
N ALA A 36 -19.20 5.91 1.16
CA ALA A 36 -19.34 7.31 0.73
C ALA A 36 -18.43 7.68 -0.45
N SER A 37 -17.42 6.87 -0.78
CA SER A 37 -16.51 7.10 -1.90
C SER A 37 -17.14 6.71 -3.24
N THR A 38 -18.05 7.53 -3.76
CA THR A 38 -18.71 7.29 -5.05
C THR A 38 -17.88 7.79 -6.24
N VAL A 39 -18.17 7.30 -7.45
CA VAL A 39 -17.57 7.79 -8.70
C VAL A 39 -17.74 9.31 -8.86
N ALA A 40 -18.87 9.87 -8.40
CA ALA A 40 -19.13 11.31 -8.47
C ALA A 40 -18.21 12.09 -7.53
N VAL A 41 -18.04 11.63 -6.30
CA VAL A 41 -17.14 12.25 -5.30
C VAL A 41 -15.68 12.21 -5.77
N VAL A 42 -15.25 11.08 -6.36
CA VAL A 42 -13.89 10.99 -6.92
C VAL A 42 -13.72 11.91 -8.12
N ALA A 43 -14.71 11.98 -9.03
CA ALA A 43 -14.66 12.87 -10.19
C ALA A 43 -14.50 14.34 -9.78
N GLU A 44 -15.31 14.78 -8.82
CA GLU A 44 -15.28 16.12 -8.25
C GLU A 44 -13.90 16.42 -7.65
N ARG A 45 -13.39 15.52 -6.79
CA ARG A 45 -12.08 15.69 -6.15
C ARG A 45 -10.92 15.70 -7.15
N ALA A 46 -10.99 14.90 -8.20
CA ALA A 46 -9.97 14.88 -9.25
C ALA A 46 -10.06 16.08 -10.23
N GLY A 47 -11.13 16.88 -10.15
CA GLY A 47 -11.40 17.99 -11.05
C GLY A 47 -11.67 17.53 -12.49
N VAL A 48 -12.42 16.43 -12.65
CA VAL A 48 -12.76 15.85 -13.97
C VAL A 48 -14.24 15.47 -14.07
N SER A 49 -14.73 15.24 -15.28
CA SER A 49 -16.12 14.83 -15.48
C SER A 49 -16.35 13.36 -15.11
N ARG A 50 -17.58 13.01 -14.73
CA ARG A 50 -17.99 11.60 -14.51
C ARG A 50 -17.74 10.73 -15.74
N GLY A 51 -17.97 11.26 -16.95
CA GLY A 51 -17.70 10.57 -18.20
C GLY A 51 -16.21 10.27 -18.40
N ALA A 52 -15.32 11.16 -17.96
CA ALA A 52 -13.88 10.89 -17.97
C ALA A 52 -13.52 9.75 -17.02
N VAL A 53 -14.14 9.66 -15.83
CA VAL A 53 -13.92 8.52 -14.92
C VAL A 53 -14.35 7.21 -15.57
N GLN A 54 -15.57 7.16 -16.13
CA GLN A 54 -16.11 5.95 -16.77
C GLN A 54 -15.29 5.51 -17.98
N HIS A 55 -14.69 6.46 -18.72
CA HIS A 55 -13.77 6.15 -19.82
C HIS A 55 -12.51 5.42 -19.34
N HIS A 56 -11.98 5.78 -18.17
CA HIS A 56 -10.79 5.14 -17.60
C HIS A 56 -11.10 3.90 -16.78
N PHE A 57 -12.24 3.88 -16.09
CA PHE A 57 -12.63 2.86 -15.12
C PHE A 57 -14.12 2.55 -15.29
N PRO A 58 -14.47 1.43 -15.96
CA PRO A 58 -15.86 1.08 -16.25
C PRO A 58 -16.71 0.88 -14.99
N THR A 59 -16.09 0.43 -13.89
CA THR A 59 -16.78 0.20 -12.61
C THR A 59 -16.08 0.88 -11.44
N ARG A 60 -16.84 1.10 -10.37
CA ARG A 60 -16.33 1.67 -9.11
C ARG A 60 -15.23 0.79 -8.51
N GLU A 61 -15.42 -0.53 -8.54
CA GLU A 61 -14.49 -1.54 -8.03
C GLU A 61 -13.18 -1.50 -8.83
N SER A 62 -13.27 -1.38 -10.17
CA SER A 62 -12.08 -1.27 -11.02
C SER A 62 -11.27 0.00 -10.74
N LEU A 63 -11.93 1.12 -10.42
CA LEU A 63 -11.28 2.37 -10.03
C LEU A 63 -10.53 2.20 -8.71
N PHE A 64 -11.19 1.70 -7.66
CA PHE A 64 -10.58 1.61 -6.33
C PHE A 64 -9.51 0.52 -6.23
N THR A 65 -9.71 -0.62 -6.90
CA THR A 65 -8.69 -1.68 -6.98
C THR A 65 -7.44 -1.16 -7.69
N ALA A 66 -7.60 -0.48 -8.83
CA ALA A 66 -6.49 0.14 -9.54
C ALA A 66 -5.81 1.25 -8.73
N ALA A 67 -6.58 2.00 -7.94
CA ALA A 67 -6.06 3.07 -7.09
C ALA A 67 -5.17 2.52 -5.98
N LEU A 68 -5.62 1.45 -5.31
CA LEU A 68 -4.83 0.80 -4.27
C LEU A 68 -3.57 0.17 -4.85
N GLU A 69 -3.66 -0.49 -6.01
CA GLU A 69 -2.51 -1.01 -6.72
C GLU A 69 -1.48 0.07 -7.05
N HIS A 70 -1.93 1.17 -7.65
CA HIS A 70 -1.05 2.24 -8.08
C HIS A 70 -0.29 2.85 -6.90
N VAL A 71 -0.99 3.20 -5.83
CA VAL A 71 -0.36 3.83 -4.66
C VAL A 71 0.52 2.84 -3.90
N SER A 72 0.14 1.55 -3.82
CA SER A 72 1.00 0.51 -3.23
C SER A 72 2.31 0.37 -4.02
N GLN A 73 2.25 0.41 -5.35
CA GLN A 73 3.45 0.35 -6.19
C GLN A 73 4.34 1.59 -6.04
N VAL A 74 3.74 2.78 -5.95
CA VAL A 74 4.48 4.03 -5.69
C VAL A 74 5.22 3.93 -4.36
N ARG A 75 4.53 3.51 -3.28
CA ARG A 75 5.15 3.31 -1.96
C ARG A 75 6.25 2.26 -1.96
N ALA A 76 6.04 1.12 -2.60
CA ALA A 76 7.07 0.09 -2.71
C ALA A 76 8.31 0.60 -3.46
N ASN A 77 8.13 1.43 -4.50
CA ASN A 77 9.24 2.04 -5.22
C ASN A 77 9.97 3.12 -4.40
N GLU A 78 9.25 3.91 -3.61
CA GLU A 78 9.84 4.88 -2.67
C GLU A 78 10.70 4.15 -1.64
N MET A 79 10.20 3.09 -1.03
CA MET A 79 10.94 2.27 -0.07
C MET A 79 12.21 1.67 -0.67
N LYS A 80 12.13 1.12 -1.89
CA LYS A 80 13.30 0.60 -2.61
C LYS A 80 14.34 1.69 -2.88
N ARG A 81 13.93 2.93 -3.15
CA ARG A 81 14.85 4.07 -3.33
C ARG A 81 15.51 4.47 -2.02
N GLU A 82 14.73 4.60 -0.94
CA GLU A 82 15.27 4.91 0.39
C GLU A 82 16.30 3.86 0.84
N LEU A 83 16.05 2.58 0.55
CA LEU A 83 17.01 1.50 0.77
C LEU A 83 18.27 1.64 -0.10
N ALA A 84 18.14 1.99 -1.38
CA ALA A 84 19.28 2.14 -2.29
C ALA A 84 20.23 3.29 -1.91
N GLU A 85 19.73 4.30 -1.19
CA GLU A 85 20.52 5.43 -0.69
C GLU A 85 21.27 5.10 0.63
N LEU A 86 21.03 3.93 1.25
CA LEU A 86 21.80 3.50 2.41
C LEU A 86 23.26 3.19 2.00
N PRO A 87 24.26 3.51 2.86
CA PRO A 87 25.66 3.21 2.57
C PRO A 87 25.85 1.72 2.22
N ARG A 88 26.60 1.41 1.15
CA ARG A 88 26.87 0.02 0.75
C ARG A 88 27.51 -0.76 1.90
N GLY A 89 26.88 -1.87 2.29
CA GLY A 89 27.31 -2.72 3.40
C GLY A 89 26.71 -2.34 4.76
N ALA A 90 25.95 -1.26 4.85
CA ALA A 90 25.08 -1.00 6.00
C ALA A 90 23.73 -1.69 5.76
N SER A 91 23.55 -2.89 6.31
CA SER A 91 22.19 -3.38 6.54
C SER A 91 21.55 -2.48 7.60
N PRO A 92 20.34 -1.96 7.39
CA PRO A 92 19.62 -1.30 8.47
C PRO A 92 19.53 -2.28 9.64
N ASP A 93 19.71 -1.78 10.87
CA ASP A 93 19.51 -2.65 12.03
C ASP A 93 18.05 -3.15 12.06
N THR A 94 17.83 -4.29 12.69
CA THR A 94 16.51 -4.92 12.78
C THR A 94 15.43 -3.96 13.32
N ALA A 95 15.77 -3.07 14.27
CA ALA A 95 14.85 -2.09 14.83
C ALA A 95 14.45 -1.00 13.82
N ALA A 96 15.38 -0.55 12.99
CA ALA A 96 15.08 0.38 11.89
C ALA A 96 14.10 -0.26 10.89
N VAL A 97 14.33 -1.52 10.51
CA VAL A 97 13.42 -2.25 9.60
C VAL A 97 12.04 -2.43 10.21
N VAL A 98 11.96 -2.86 11.47
CA VAL A 98 10.66 -3.00 12.15
C VAL A 98 9.95 -1.65 12.22
N THR A 99 10.64 -0.57 12.57
CA THR A 99 10.04 0.78 12.63
C THR A 99 9.49 1.21 11.27
N LEU A 100 10.25 0.98 10.19
CA LEU A 100 9.81 1.23 8.83
C LEU A 100 8.55 0.43 8.49
N VAL A 101 8.55 -0.88 8.76
CA VAL A 101 7.39 -1.75 8.52
C VAL A 101 6.17 -1.25 9.26
N MET A 102 6.30 -0.89 10.54
CA MET A 102 5.19 -0.39 11.35
C MET A 102 4.60 0.90 10.78
N SER A 103 5.44 1.79 10.24
CA SER A 103 5.00 3.05 9.64
C SER A 103 4.05 2.85 8.45
N LEU A 104 4.24 1.77 7.67
CA LEU A 104 3.40 1.45 6.50
C LEU A 104 1.93 1.28 6.87
N PHE A 105 1.65 0.81 8.08
CA PHE A 105 0.30 0.48 8.54
C PHE A 105 -0.35 1.61 9.36
N THR A 106 0.26 2.80 9.43
CA THR A 106 -0.27 3.92 10.22
C THR A 106 -0.79 5.09 9.39
N GLY A 107 -0.57 5.08 8.06
CA GLY A 107 -0.92 6.18 7.16
C GLY A 107 -2.28 6.07 6.45
N PRO A 108 -2.64 7.10 5.65
CA PRO A 108 -3.90 7.13 4.87
C PRO A 108 -4.07 5.97 3.90
N LEU A 109 -2.97 5.48 3.31
CA LEU A 109 -3.00 4.32 2.41
C LEU A 109 -3.53 3.07 3.12
N PHE A 110 -3.09 2.82 4.35
CA PHE A 110 -3.56 1.68 5.13
C PHE A 110 -5.05 1.81 5.46
N ARG A 111 -5.52 3.01 5.82
CA ARG A 111 -6.95 3.29 6.04
C ARG A 111 -7.79 2.99 4.80
N ALA A 112 -7.32 3.44 3.64
CA ALA A 112 -7.97 3.17 2.36
C ALA A 112 -7.99 1.67 2.04
N ALA A 113 -6.87 0.97 2.21
CA ALA A 113 -6.76 -0.47 2.00
C ALA A 113 -7.71 -1.25 2.91
N LEU A 114 -7.76 -0.89 4.19
CA LEU A 114 -8.64 -1.53 5.17
C LEU A 114 -10.13 -1.33 4.82
N ALA A 115 -10.53 -0.12 4.44
CA ALA A 115 -11.90 0.14 4.00
C ALA A 115 -12.29 -0.78 2.83
N LEU A 116 -11.36 -1.00 1.90
CA LEU A 116 -11.57 -1.88 0.74
C LEU A 116 -11.59 -3.37 1.13
N TRP A 117 -10.73 -3.81 2.07
CA TRP A 117 -10.76 -5.18 2.58
C TRP A 117 -12.04 -5.52 3.32
N VAL A 118 -12.54 -4.60 4.16
CA VAL A 118 -13.81 -4.77 4.86
C VAL A 118 -14.97 -4.87 3.86
N ALA A 119 -14.97 -4.03 2.82
CA ALA A 119 -15.96 -4.12 1.76
C ALA A 119 -15.87 -5.44 0.98
N ALA A 120 -14.67 -5.85 0.58
CA ALA A 120 -14.41 -7.12 -0.12
C ALA A 120 -14.82 -8.35 0.71
N ALA A 121 -14.77 -8.26 2.05
CA ALA A 121 -15.27 -9.31 2.92
C ALA A 121 -16.81 -9.47 2.82
N ALA A 122 -17.55 -8.43 2.44
CA ALA A 122 -19.01 -8.47 2.27
C ALA A 122 -19.47 -8.61 0.80
N GLU A 123 -18.67 -8.18 -0.17
CA GLU A 123 -19.05 -8.08 -1.59
C GLU A 123 -18.24 -9.05 -2.48
N PRO A 124 -18.87 -10.12 -3.04
CA PRO A 124 -18.15 -11.15 -3.81
C PRO A 124 -17.38 -10.62 -5.03
N GLN A 125 -17.97 -9.70 -5.80
CA GLN A 125 -17.36 -9.17 -7.01
C GLN A 125 -16.10 -8.34 -6.71
N LEU A 126 -16.12 -7.57 -5.61
CA LEU A 126 -14.95 -6.85 -5.14
C LEU A 126 -13.91 -7.82 -4.58
N ARG A 127 -14.34 -8.85 -3.85
CA ARG A 127 -13.44 -9.90 -3.32
C ARG A 127 -12.62 -10.57 -4.41
N GLU A 128 -13.26 -10.94 -5.52
CA GLU A 128 -12.61 -11.57 -6.67
C GLU A 128 -11.50 -10.69 -7.28
N GLN A 129 -11.71 -9.37 -7.32
CA GLN A 129 -10.70 -8.42 -7.79
C GLN A 129 -9.59 -8.18 -6.76
N MET A 130 -9.94 -8.22 -5.46
CA MET A 130 -9.03 -7.89 -4.37
C MET A 130 -8.06 -9.01 -3.99
N ILE A 131 -8.47 -10.29 -4.04
CA ILE A 131 -7.59 -11.44 -3.73
C ILE A 131 -6.27 -11.40 -4.54
N PRO A 132 -6.27 -11.29 -5.88
CA PRO A 132 -5.02 -11.30 -6.64
C PRO A 132 -4.17 -10.05 -6.38
N LEU A 133 -4.80 -8.91 -6.09
CA LEU A 133 -4.08 -7.68 -5.73
C LEU A 133 -3.39 -7.83 -4.38
N GLU A 134 -4.12 -8.26 -3.35
CA GLU A 134 -3.59 -8.45 -1.99
C GLU A 134 -2.43 -9.44 -2.02
N ALA A 135 -2.60 -10.59 -2.68
CA ALA A 135 -1.56 -11.61 -2.76
C ALA A 135 -0.28 -11.07 -3.44
N ARG A 136 -0.41 -10.22 -4.46
CA ARG A 136 0.73 -9.61 -5.15
C ARG A 136 1.42 -8.54 -4.30
N VAL A 137 0.65 -7.63 -3.70
CA VAL A 137 1.18 -6.58 -2.83
C VAL A 137 1.86 -7.19 -1.61
N GLY A 138 1.23 -8.17 -0.97
CA GLY A 138 1.79 -8.91 0.16
C GLY A 138 3.13 -9.57 -0.19
N ARG A 139 3.23 -10.25 -1.35
CA ARG A 139 4.50 -10.83 -1.81
C ARG A 139 5.59 -9.79 -2.05
N GLU A 140 5.26 -8.64 -2.64
CA GLU A 140 6.26 -7.58 -2.87
C GLU A 140 6.75 -6.98 -1.55
N ILE A 141 5.85 -6.67 -0.61
CA ILE A 141 6.21 -6.13 0.71
C ILE A 141 7.07 -7.15 1.48
N HIS A 142 6.65 -8.42 1.51
CA HIS A 142 7.41 -9.48 2.16
C HIS A 142 8.83 -9.58 1.59
N ARG A 143 8.98 -9.59 0.26
CA ARG A 143 10.30 -9.63 -0.39
C ARG A 143 11.17 -8.45 0.04
N VAL A 144 10.61 -7.23 0.06
CA VAL A 144 11.36 -6.04 0.47
C VAL A 144 11.80 -6.15 1.93
N VAL A 145 10.97 -6.67 2.83
CA VAL A 145 11.34 -6.87 4.23
C VAL A 145 12.42 -7.93 4.41
N VAL A 146 12.35 -9.04 3.67
CA VAL A 146 13.42 -10.06 3.63
C VAL A 146 14.75 -9.45 3.18
N GLU A 147 14.73 -8.66 2.11
CA GLU A 147 15.91 -7.98 1.58
C GLU A 147 16.48 -6.96 2.58
N LEU A 148 15.62 -6.19 3.24
CA LEU A 148 16.00 -5.21 4.27
C LEU A 148 16.63 -5.86 5.51
N LEU A 149 16.09 -7.00 5.95
CA LEU A 149 16.63 -7.76 7.08
C LEU A 149 17.90 -8.55 6.70
N GLY A 150 18.14 -8.78 5.41
CA GLY A 150 19.29 -9.55 4.93
C GLY A 150 19.25 -11.02 5.31
N VAL A 151 18.05 -11.62 5.39
CA VAL A 151 17.83 -13.00 5.87
C VAL A 151 17.58 -13.99 4.74
N ASP A 152 17.95 -15.27 4.96
CA ASP A 152 17.67 -16.36 4.01
C ASP A 152 16.39 -17.12 4.42
N GLU A 153 15.34 -17.02 3.61
CA GLU A 153 14.08 -17.72 3.84
C GLU A 153 14.15 -19.25 3.72
N ARG A 154 15.29 -19.81 3.28
CA ARG A 154 15.54 -21.26 3.29
C ARG A 154 15.78 -21.78 4.70
N GLU A 155 16.18 -20.92 5.63
CA GLU A 155 16.33 -21.27 7.03
C GLU A 155 14.96 -21.47 7.68
N PRO A 156 14.73 -22.59 8.39
CA PRO A 156 13.44 -22.87 9.00
C PRO A 156 12.97 -21.76 9.93
N GLY A 157 11.76 -21.24 9.71
CA GLY A 157 11.13 -20.23 10.58
C GLY A 157 11.37 -18.77 10.16
N VAL A 158 12.34 -18.48 9.27
CA VAL A 158 12.61 -17.10 8.83
C VAL A 158 11.41 -16.51 8.10
N ARG A 159 10.84 -17.26 7.14
CA ARG A 159 9.67 -16.83 6.39
C ARG A 159 8.48 -16.52 7.29
N GLU A 160 8.19 -17.42 8.23
CA GLU A 160 7.10 -17.29 9.20
C GLU A 160 7.32 -16.08 10.11
N THR A 161 8.56 -15.82 10.52
CA THR A 161 8.93 -14.70 11.39
C THR A 161 8.78 -13.36 10.68
N VAL A 162 9.18 -13.27 9.41
CA VAL A 162 8.94 -12.08 8.58
C VAL A 162 7.44 -11.85 8.38
N GLN A 163 6.69 -12.90 8.05
CA GLN A 163 5.24 -12.79 7.89
C GLN A 163 4.54 -12.36 9.20
N ALA A 164 4.94 -12.93 10.34
CA ALA A 164 4.43 -12.55 11.65
C ALA A 164 4.71 -11.07 11.98
N THR A 165 5.83 -10.53 11.52
CA THR A 165 6.16 -9.09 11.67
C THR A 165 5.17 -8.22 10.88
N LEU A 166 4.84 -8.61 9.64
CA LEU A 166 3.83 -7.91 8.83
C LEU A 166 2.43 -7.99 9.45
N ASP A 167 2.06 -9.17 9.97
CA ASP A 167 0.75 -9.38 10.58
C ASP A 167 0.60 -8.61 11.90
N LEU A 168 1.66 -8.57 12.72
CA LEU A 168 1.74 -7.72 13.91
C LEU A 168 1.58 -6.25 13.55
N ALA A 169 2.32 -5.78 12.53
CA ALA A 169 2.25 -4.39 12.08
C ALA A 169 0.85 -4.01 11.59
N ARG A 170 0.19 -4.89 10.84
CA ARG A 170 -1.21 -4.73 10.42
C ARG A 170 -2.15 -4.62 11.63
N GLY A 171 -1.99 -5.49 12.63
CA GLY A 171 -2.79 -5.48 13.86
C GLY A 171 -2.62 -4.19 14.67
N LEU A 172 -1.38 -3.70 14.81
CA LEU A 172 -1.10 -2.42 15.48
C LEU A 172 -1.65 -1.22 14.69
N GLY A 173 -1.57 -1.27 13.36
CA GLY A 173 -2.19 -0.28 12.48
C GLY A 173 -3.71 -0.20 12.66
N LEU A 174 -4.37 -1.36 12.73
CA LEU A 174 -5.81 -1.45 13.01
C LEU A 174 -6.17 -0.85 14.39
N ALA A 175 -5.40 -1.18 15.42
CA ALA A 175 -5.62 -0.63 16.77
C ALA A 175 -5.48 0.90 16.81
N ASN A 176 -4.64 1.49 15.96
CA ASN A 176 -4.43 2.94 15.87
C ASN A 176 -5.58 3.72 15.21
N LEU A 177 -6.60 3.04 14.67
CA LEU A 177 -7.70 3.73 13.98
C LEU A 177 -8.68 4.41 14.93
N LEU A 178 -8.85 3.85 16.13
CA LEU A 178 -9.86 4.31 17.09
C LEU A 178 -9.26 5.16 18.21
N THR A 179 -8.01 4.89 18.57
CA THR A 179 -7.30 5.55 19.68
C THR A 179 -5.84 5.75 19.32
N ASP A 180 -5.31 6.95 19.59
CA ASP A 180 -3.87 7.19 19.46
C ASP A 180 -3.13 6.55 20.64
N ASP A 181 -2.64 5.33 20.40
CA ASP A 181 -1.87 4.54 21.37
C ASP A 181 -0.38 4.51 21.00
N GLY A 182 0.14 5.64 20.51
CA GLY A 182 1.53 5.82 20.12
C GLY A 182 2.55 5.33 21.14
N PRO A 183 2.43 5.68 22.45
CA PRO A 183 3.39 5.23 23.47
C PRO A 183 3.42 3.71 23.66
N ARG A 184 2.27 3.03 23.65
CA ARG A 184 2.25 1.57 23.77
C ARG A 184 2.76 0.91 22.50
N ARG A 185 2.38 1.43 21.32
CA ARG A 185 2.87 0.93 20.04
C ARG A 185 4.40 0.99 19.98
N ALA A 186 5.00 2.12 20.36
CA ALA A 186 6.46 2.26 20.41
C ALA A 186 7.11 1.18 21.30
N ARG A 187 6.59 0.96 22.51
CA ARG A 187 7.11 -0.11 23.40
C ARG A 187 6.98 -1.52 22.79
N ILE A 188 5.87 -1.81 22.11
CA ILE A 188 5.67 -3.09 21.42
C ILE A 188 6.66 -3.23 20.25
N THR A 189 6.82 -2.17 19.45
CA THR A 189 7.76 -2.11 18.33
C THR A 189 9.20 -2.36 18.80
N ASP A 190 9.64 -1.68 19.86
CA ASP A 190 10.99 -1.83 20.42
C ASP A 190 11.23 -3.25 20.96
N GLN A 191 10.23 -3.81 21.65
CA GLN A 191 10.33 -5.18 22.16
C GLN A 191 10.34 -6.21 21.03
N TRP A 192 9.50 -6.02 20.01
CA TRP A 192 9.46 -6.90 18.86
C TRP A 192 10.76 -6.88 18.07
N ALA A 193 11.37 -5.71 17.88
CA ALA A 193 12.67 -5.59 17.23
C ALA A 193 13.76 -6.40 17.94
N ARG A 194 13.79 -6.40 19.28
CA ARG A 194 14.73 -7.23 20.05
C ARG A 194 14.49 -8.72 19.88
N ILE A 195 13.22 -9.15 19.89
CA ILE A 195 12.84 -10.55 19.68
C ILE A 195 13.24 -10.99 18.26
N LEU A 196 12.96 -10.14 17.27
CA LEU A 196 13.24 -10.40 15.87
C LEU A 196 14.75 -10.53 15.62
N ASP A 197 15.56 -9.63 16.20
CA ASP A 197 17.02 -9.67 16.08
C ASP A 197 17.63 -10.93 16.70
N GLN A 198 17.05 -11.46 17.78
CA GLN A 198 17.48 -12.72 18.38
C GLN A 198 17.03 -13.95 17.58
N ALA A 199 15.86 -13.89 16.96
CA ALA A 199 15.28 -15.01 16.22
C ALA A 199 15.89 -15.20 14.82
N LEU A 200 16.50 -14.15 14.25
CA LEU A 200 17.08 -14.16 12.89
C LEU A 200 18.61 -14.25 12.87
N ARG A 201 19.24 -14.54 14.02
CA ARG A 201 20.69 -14.73 14.17
C ARG A 201 21.07 -16.20 14.37
#